data_AF-F8P682-F1
#
_entry.id   AF-F8P682-F1
#
_cell.length_a   1.000
_cell.length_b   1.000
_cell.length_c   1.000
_cell.angle_alpha   90.00
_cell.angle_beta   90.00
_cell.angle_gamma   90.00
#
_symmetry.space_group_name_H-M   'P 1'
#
loop_
_entity.id
_entity.type
_entity.pdbx_description
1 polymer ?
#
loop_
_entity_poly.entity_id
_entity_poly.type
_entity_poly.pdbx_seq_one_letter_code
_entity_poly.pdbx_strand_id
1 'polypeptide(L)'
;MHIFAKYCTPQPPSTANSQRKSLAMLVPPEGSYLTPKGLDSWARDTNGAPFSDETKEELVEFLDVTDDGGLTFKGFLQIYQLQTESDEEETWRDLSNHGFDRTLKLVATRREDEAEDNNVQSFARLMETNGSSNP
;
A
#
# COMPACT_ATOMS: atom_id res chain seq x y z
N MET A 1 6.14 11.46 3.16
CA MET A 1 6.84 11.18 4.43
C MET A 1 6.27 9.93 5.13
N HIS A 2 4.98 9.91 5.52
CA HIS A 2 4.35 8.73 6.16
C HIS A 2 4.31 7.47 5.29
N ILE A 3 3.85 7.59 4.04
CA ILE A 3 3.72 6.45 3.12
C ILE A 3 5.08 5.77 2.91
N PHE A 4 6.08 6.55 2.48
CA PHE A 4 7.46 6.08 2.34
C PHE A 4 7.99 5.37 3.60
N ALA A 5 7.71 5.92 4.79
CA ALA A 5 8.15 5.36 6.06
C ALA A 5 7.60 3.97 6.37
N LYS A 6 6.49 3.55 5.73
CA LYS A 6 5.96 2.18 5.86
C LYS A 6 6.84 1.15 5.16
N TYR A 7 7.58 1.55 4.12
CA TYR A 7 8.27 0.63 3.21
C TYR A 7 9.79 0.76 3.25
N CYS A 8 10.33 1.82 3.87
CA CYS A 8 11.76 2.10 3.86
C CYS A 8 12.58 1.20 4.81
N THR A 9 13.89 1.22 4.60
CA THR A 9 14.90 0.70 5.54
C THR A 9 15.92 1.81 5.84
N PRO A 10 16.39 1.95 7.09
CA PRO A 10 15.85 1.32 8.29
C PRO A 10 14.39 1.74 8.56
N GLN A 11 13.65 0.90 9.28
CA GLN A 11 12.27 1.19 9.66
C GLN A 11 12.22 2.25 10.76
N PRO A 12 11.19 3.12 10.78
CA PRO A 12 10.99 4.09 11.86
C PRO A 12 10.99 3.42 13.24
N PRO A 13 11.55 4.07 14.28
CA PRO A 13 11.51 3.54 15.63
C PRO A 13 10.05 3.35 16.07
N SER A 14 9.70 2.10 16.42
CA SER A 14 8.37 1.75 16.91
C SER A 14 8.12 2.48 18.24
N THR A 15 7.26 3.50 18.23
CA THR A 15 6.76 4.12 19.45
C THR A 15 5.68 3.22 20.06
N ALA A 16 6.11 2.04 20.52
CA ALA A 16 5.25 1.04 21.13
C ALA A 16 4.79 1.50 22.52
N ASN A 17 3.72 2.30 22.56
CA ASN A 17 2.79 2.26 23.68
C ASN A 17 1.36 2.14 23.13
N SER A 18 0.83 0.94 23.33
CA SER A 18 -0.46 0.43 22.91
C SER A 18 -1.61 1.36 23.29
N GLN A 19 -2.40 1.77 22.29
CA GLN A 19 -3.85 2.11 22.30
C GLN A 19 -4.24 3.18 21.25
N ARG A 20 -3.28 3.89 20.60
CA ARG A 20 -3.56 4.88 19.53
C ARG A 20 -2.93 4.57 18.17
N LYS A 21 -2.78 3.28 17.85
CA LYS A 21 -2.04 2.79 16.66
C LYS A 21 -2.54 3.33 15.32
N SER A 22 -3.78 3.82 15.21
CA SER A 22 -4.41 4.09 13.91
C SER A 22 -4.22 5.50 13.35
N LEU A 23 -3.60 6.45 14.08
CA LEU A 23 -3.51 7.85 13.62
C LEU A 23 -2.14 8.51 13.80
N ALA A 24 -1.11 7.79 14.25
CA ALA A 24 0.22 8.36 14.42
C ALA A 24 0.98 8.37 13.07
N MET A 25 1.31 9.57 12.59
CA MET A 25 2.12 9.73 11.37
C MET A 25 3.55 9.24 11.61
N LEU A 26 3.93 8.17 10.91
CA LEU A 26 5.31 7.69 10.81
C LEU A 26 6.23 8.73 10.18
N VAL A 27 7.46 8.82 10.69
CA VAL A 27 8.57 9.63 10.16
C VAL A 27 9.70 8.67 9.72
N PRO A 28 10.16 8.72 8.46
CA PRO A 28 11.25 7.88 8.00
C PRO A 28 12.57 8.35 8.62
N PRO A 29 13.48 7.44 9.02
CA PRO A 29 14.82 7.80 9.41
C PRO A 29 15.56 8.55 8.30
N GLU A 30 16.52 9.41 8.67
CA GLU A 30 17.39 10.07 7.71
C GLU A 30 18.21 9.06 6.89
N GLY A 31 18.35 9.30 5.59
CA GLY A 31 19.06 8.40 4.68
C GLY A 31 18.36 7.07 4.41
N SER A 32 17.12 6.89 4.86
CA SER A 32 16.35 5.68 4.55
C SER A 32 15.95 5.63 3.06
N TYR A 33 15.81 4.41 2.56
CA TYR A 33 15.51 4.10 1.16
C TYR A 33 14.60 2.86 1.09
N LEU A 34 13.94 2.64 -0.05
CA LEU A 34 13.21 1.40 -0.32
C LEU A 34 14.17 0.39 -0.95
N THR A 35 14.29 -0.77 -0.31
CA THR A 35 14.87 -1.96 -0.95
C THR A 35 13.94 -2.47 -2.06
N PRO A 36 14.39 -3.37 -2.95
CA PRO A 36 13.51 -4.01 -3.94
C PRO A 36 12.24 -4.61 -3.31
N LYS A 37 12.36 -5.23 -2.13
CA LYS A 37 11.22 -5.77 -1.38
C LYS A 37 10.28 -4.68 -0.86
N GLY A 38 10.83 -3.55 -0.41
CA GLY A 38 10.05 -2.40 0.03
C GLY A 38 9.25 -1.79 -1.12
N LEU A 39 9.89 -1.66 -2.29
CA LEU A 39 9.26 -1.20 -3.53
C LEU A 39 8.14 -2.14 -3.98
N ASP A 40 8.36 -3.46 -3.94
CA ASP A 40 7.34 -4.46 -4.26
C ASP A 40 6.12 -4.39 -3.33
N SER A 41 6.37 -4.11 -2.06
CA SER A 41 5.30 -3.99 -1.06
C SER A 41 4.48 -2.73 -1.29
N TRP A 42 5.14 -1.61 -1.60
CA TRP A 42 4.45 -0.37 -1.99
C TRP A 42 3.62 -0.57 -3.26
N ALA A 43 4.22 -1.11 -4.33
CA ALA A 43 3.56 -1.36 -5.60
C ALA A 43 2.35 -2.30 -5.45
N ARG A 44 2.43 -3.31 -4.58
CA ARG A 44 1.29 -4.17 -4.30
C ARG A 44 0.15 -3.43 -3.60
N ASP A 45 0.45 -2.53 -2.68
CA ASP A 45 -0.57 -1.75 -1.96
C ASP A 45 -1.25 -0.69 -2.85
N THR A 46 -0.57 -0.21 -3.90
CA THR A 46 -1.11 0.78 -4.85
C THR A 46 -1.75 0.15 -6.09
N ASN A 47 -1.06 -0.80 -6.71
CA ASN A 47 -1.42 -1.40 -8.00
C ASN A 47 -2.01 -2.82 -7.89
N GLY A 48 -2.00 -3.41 -6.69
CA GLY A 48 -2.46 -4.79 -6.45
C GLY A 48 -1.41 -5.87 -6.75
N ALA A 49 -0.31 -5.51 -7.43
CA ALA A 49 0.79 -6.41 -7.74
C ALA A 49 2.15 -5.68 -7.71
N PRO A 50 3.26 -6.40 -7.48
CA PRO A 50 4.61 -5.86 -7.65
C PRO A 50 4.87 -5.42 -9.10
N PHE A 51 5.83 -4.51 -9.29
CA PHE A 51 6.33 -4.17 -10.62
C PHE A 51 7.06 -5.35 -11.27
N SER A 52 7.08 -5.36 -12.61
CA SER A 52 7.96 -6.25 -13.37
C SER A 52 9.42 -5.87 -13.15
N ASP A 53 10.33 -6.80 -13.44
CA ASP A 53 11.77 -6.52 -13.35
C ASP A 53 12.20 -5.42 -14.33
N GLU A 54 11.62 -5.40 -15.54
CA GLU A 54 11.82 -4.34 -16.54
C GLU A 54 11.46 -2.95 -15.99
N THR A 55 10.28 -2.81 -15.39
CA THR A 55 9.87 -1.53 -14.78
C THR A 55 10.79 -1.14 -13.62
N LYS A 56 11.30 -2.10 -12.83
CA LYS A 56 12.25 -1.79 -11.75
C LYS A 56 13.59 -1.30 -12.28
N GLU A 57 14.08 -1.88 -13.36
CA GLU A 57 15.31 -1.44 -14.04
C GLU A 57 15.15 0.00 -14.54
N GLU A 58 14.03 0.33 -15.18
CA GLU A 58 13.71 1.71 -15.58
C GLU A 58 13.68 2.67 -14.39
N LEU A 59 13.03 2.28 -13.28
CA LEU A 59 12.99 3.12 -12.07
C LEU A 59 14.40 3.39 -11.52
N VAL A 60 15.30 2.41 -11.55
CA VAL A 60 16.70 2.58 -11.13
C VAL A 60 17.48 3.48 -12.08
N GLU A 61 17.20 3.43 -13.38
CA GLU A 61 17.89 4.24 -14.39
C GLU A 61 17.49 5.72 -14.32
N PHE A 62 16.21 6.02 -14.07
CA PHE A 62 15.68 7.38 -14.21
C PHE A 62 15.43 8.11 -12.89
N LEU A 63 15.30 7.40 -11.77
CA LEU A 63 14.98 8.01 -10.48
C LEU A 63 16.19 8.14 -9.56
N ASP A 64 16.02 8.95 -8.52
CA ASP A 64 17.02 9.10 -7.47
C ASP A 64 17.08 7.85 -6.59
N VAL A 65 18.16 7.10 -6.76
CA VAL A 65 18.48 5.87 -6.04
C VAL A 65 19.81 6.01 -5.29
N THR A 66 20.02 5.14 -4.30
CA THR A 66 21.32 4.92 -3.68
C THR A 66 22.28 4.23 -4.67
N ASP A 67 23.59 4.24 -4.37
CA ASP A 67 24.61 3.60 -5.22
C ASP A 67 24.37 2.10 -5.47
N ASP A 68 23.62 1.43 -4.60
CA ASP A 68 23.19 0.02 -4.71
C ASP A 68 21.78 -0.17 -5.31
N GLY A 69 21.16 0.89 -5.84
CA GLY A 69 19.87 0.82 -6.53
C GLY A 69 18.64 0.89 -5.62
N GLY A 70 18.78 1.30 -4.37
CA GLY A 70 17.68 1.51 -3.44
C GLY A 70 16.96 2.84 -3.68
N LEU A 71 15.63 2.84 -3.81
CA LEU A 71 14.87 4.06 -4.11
C LEU A 71 14.86 5.03 -2.91
N THR A 72 15.43 6.22 -3.06
CA THR A 72 15.50 7.19 -1.96
C THR A 72 14.14 7.87 -1.73
N PHE A 73 14.02 8.65 -0.65
CA PHE A 73 12.82 9.47 -0.46
C PHE A 73 12.61 10.49 -1.60
N LYS A 74 13.70 11.02 -2.17
CA LYS A 74 13.63 11.91 -3.32
C LYS A 74 13.14 11.17 -4.56
N GLY A 75 13.65 9.97 -4.82
CA GLY A 75 13.19 9.12 -5.93
C GLY A 75 11.72 8.75 -5.79
N PHE A 76 11.29 8.42 -4.56
CA PHE A 76 9.89 8.15 -4.26
C PHE A 76 8.96 9.34 -4.55
N LEU A 77 9.39 10.58 -4.27
CA LEU A 77 8.62 11.77 -4.63
C LEU A 77 8.57 12.00 -6.14
N GLN A 78 9.62 11.64 -6.88
CA GLN A 78 9.62 11.73 -8.34
C GLN A 78 8.57 10.80 -8.97
N ILE A 79 8.28 9.63 -8.38
CA ILE A 79 7.17 8.77 -8.83
C ILE A 79 5.84 9.52 -8.75
N TYR A 80 5.52 10.10 -7.58
CA TYR A 80 4.28 10.87 -7.42
C TYR A 80 4.22 12.09 -8.32
N GLN A 81 5.35 12.75 -8.58
CA GLN A 81 5.43 13.83 -9.55
C GLN A 81 5.02 13.34 -10.95
N LEU A 82 5.64 12.26 -11.45
CA LEU A 82 5.36 11.68 -12.76
C LEU A 82 3.90 11.22 -12.90
N GLN A 83 3.38 10.55 -11.87
CA GLN A 83 1.97 10.15 -11.82
C GLN A 83 1.05 11.37 -11.88
N THR A 84 1.31 12.40 -11.06
CA THR A 84 0.47 13.61 -11.02
C THR A 84 0.49 14.38 -12.34
N GLU A 85 1.64 14.46 -13.00
CA GLU A 85 1.78 15.09 -14.32
C GLU A 85 1.05 14.30 -15.42
N SER A 86 0.87 12.99 -15.25
CA SER A 86 0.24 12.10 -16.23
C SER A 86 -1.27 11.93 -16.00
N ASP A 87 -1.67 11.52 -14.80
CA ASP A 87 -3.06 11.36 -14.33
C ASP A 87 -3.11 11.59 -12.80
N GLU A 88 -3.54 12.78 -12.37
CA GLU A 88 -3.63 13.11 -10.94
C GLU A 88 -4.52 12.15 -10.13
N GLU A 89 -5.50 11.49 -10.75
CA GLU A 89 -6.35 10.53 -10.06
C GLU A 89 -5.58 9.24 -9.70
N GLU A 90 -4.44 8.94 -10.33
CA GLU A 90 -3.52 7.87 -9.90
C GLU A 90 -2.94 8.18 -8.53
N THR A 91 -2.45 9.40 -8.34
CA THR A 91 -1.95 9.85 -7.04
C THR A 91 -3.05 9.84 -5.98
N TRP A 92 -4.29 10.22 -6.32
CA TRP A 92 -5.41 10.14 -5.38
C TRP A 92 -5.79 8.70 -4.99
N ARG A 93 -5.68 7.74 -5.91
CA ARG A 93 -5.89 6.31 -5.61
C ARG A 93 -4.83 5.79 -4.63
N ASP A 94 -3.57 6.14 -4.86
CA ASP A 94 -2.46 5.74 -3.98
C ASP A 94 -2.62 6.32 -2.56
N LEU A 95 -2.96 7.62 -2.47
CA LEU A 95 -3.24 8.28 -1.21
C LEU A 95 -4.40 7.61 -0.45
N SER A 96 -5.48 7.28 -1.16
CA SER A 96 -6.64 6.57 -0.59
C SER A 96 -6.28 5.16 -0.11
N ASN A 97 -5.48 4.40 -0.88
CA ASN A 97 -4.99 3.08 -0.47
C ASN A 97 -4.11 3.13 0.79
N HIS A 98 -3.51 4.29 1.07
CA HIS A 98 -2.76 4.54 2.29
C HIS A 98 -3.56 5.26 3.39
N GLY A 99 -4.88 5.39 3.23
CA GLY A 99 -5.79 5.90 4.26
C GLY A 99 -5.90 7.42 4.31
N PHE A 100 -5.45 8.14 3.29
CA PHE A 100 -5.64 9.59 3.21
C PHE A 100 -6.98 9.92 2.54
N ASP A 101 -7.71 10.88 3.13
CA ASP A 101 -8.88 11.47 2.49
C ASP A 101 -8.50 12.56 1.47
N ARG A 102 -9.52 13.09 0.78
CA ARG A 102 -9.35 14.19 -0.20
C ARG A 102 -8.87 15.51 0.42
N THR A 103 -8.78 15.60 1.74
CA THR A 103 -8.20 16.73 2.48
C THR A 103 -6.78 16.46 2.97
N LEU A 104 -6.17 15.36 2.52
CA LEU A 104 -4.84 14.88 2.91
C LEU A 104 -4.72 14.56 4.42
N LYS A 105 -5.84 14.22 5.06
CA LYS A 105 -5.84 13.73 6.45
C LYS A 105 -5.85 12.22 6.47
N LEU A 106 -4.99 11.63 7.29
CA LEU A 106 -5.01 10.21 7.56
C LEU A 106 -6.29 9.89 8.34
N VAL A 107 -7.18 9.12 7.74
CA VAL A 107 -8.43 8.68 8.32
C VAL A 107 -8.36 7.17 8.57
N ALA A 108 -8.87 6.75 9.73
CA ALA A 108 -8.96 5.33 10.08
C ALA A 108 -10.11 4.68 9.30
N THR A 109 -10.03 4.60 7.98
CA THR A 109 -11.01 3.88 7.18
C THR A 109 -10.58 2.43 7.03
N ARG A 110 -11.20 1.56 7.85
CA ARG A 110 -11.21 0.10 7.71
C ARG A 110 -11.39 -0.29 6.24
N ARG A 111 -10.45 -1.08 5.71
CA ARG A 111 -10.59 -1.78 4.42
C ARG A 111 -10.50 -3.30 4.61
N GLU A 112 -10.95 -3.82 5.75
CA GLU A 112 -10.84 -5.27 6.08
C GLU A 112 -12.16 -5.95 6.52
N ASP A 113 -13.34 -5.31 6.49
CA ASP A 113 -14.57 -5.91 7.06
C ASP A 113 -15.74 -6.14 6.06
N GLU A 114 -15.59 -5.93 4.75
CA GLU A 114 -16.74 -6.03 3.82
C GLU A 114 -16.69 -7.17 2.79
N ALA A 115 -15.68 -8.05 2.82
CA ALA A 115 -15.51 -9.11 1.81
C ALA A 115 -15.99 -10.52 2.22
N GLU A 116 -16.31 -10.80 3.49
CA GLU A 116 -16.57 -12.19 3.93
C GLU A 116 -18.05 -12.60 4.13
N ASP A 117 -19.02 -11.68 4.11
CA ASP A 117 -20.42 -12.06 4.45
C ASP A 117 -21.30 -12.51 3.26
N ASN A 118 -20.90 -12.30 2.01
CA ASN A 118 -21.76 -12.62 0.86
C ASN A 118 -21.60 -14.06 0.32
N ASN A 119 -20.57 -14.80 0.75
CA ASN A 119 -20.33 -16.17 0.25
C ASN A 119 -20.89 -17.26 1.19
N VAL A 120 -21.11 -16.94 2.47
CA VAL A 120 -21.62 -17.92 3.45
C VAL A 120 -23.14 -18.12 3.30
N GLN A 121 -23.89 -17.06 2.99
CA GLN A 121 -25.34 -17.19 2.78
C GLN A 121 -25.71 -17.93 1.49
N SER A 122 -24.91 -17.79 0.42
CA SER A 122 -25.15 -18.44 -0.86
C SER A 122 -24.83 -19.94 -0.82
N PHE A 123 -23.82 -20.36 -0.06
CA PHE A 123 -23.54 -21.78 0.18
C PHE A 123 -24.55 -22.45 1.13
N ALA A 124 -24.97 -21.75 2.20
CA ALA A 124 -25.98 -22.24 3.12
C ALA A 124 -27.33 -22.47 2.42
N ARG A 125 -27.74 -21.55 1.55
CA ARG A 125 -29.00 -21.65 0.79
C ARG A 125 -29.01 -22.79 -0.23
N LEU A 126 -27.85 -23.22 -0.74
CA LEU A 126 -27.72 -24.32 -1.70
C LEU A 126 -27.79 -25.71 -1.05
N MET A 127 -27.45 -25.80 0.25
CA MET A 127 -27.47 -27.06 1.01
C MET A 127 -28.86 -27.39 1.57
N GLU A 128 -29.71 -26.38 1.80
CA GLU A 128 -31.09 -26.58 2.26
C GLU A 128 -32.03 -27.09 1.17
N THR A 129 -31.74 -26.83 -0.11
CA THR A 129 -32.62 -27.22 -1.23
C THR A 129 -32.41 -28.64 -1.74
N ASN A 130 -31.33 -29.33 -1.36
CA ASN A 130 -30.96 -30.64 -1.91
C ASN A 130 -31.13 -31.81 -0.91
N GLY A 131 -31.75 -31.58 0.24
CA GLY A 131 -31.78 -32.52 1.37
C GLY A 131 -33.05 -33.36 1.57
N SER A 132 -33.97 -33.47 0.59
CA SER A 132 -35.18 -34.32 0.75
C SER A 132 -35.33 -35.35 -0.38
N SER A 133 -34.69 -36.50 -0.18
CA SER A 133 -35.03 -37.83 -0.72
C SER A 133 -34.21 -38.82 0.10
N ASN A 134 -34.69 -39.90 0.71
CA ASN A 134 -35.97 -40.59 0.82
C ASN A 134 -35.81 -41.54 2.05
N PRO A 135 -36.85 -42.24 2.56
CA PRO A 135 -37.25 -43.50 1.94
C PRO A 135 -38.75 -43.65 1.71
#